data_AF-A0A523Y0N7-F1
#
_entry.id   AF-A0A523Y0N7-F1
#
_cell.length_a   1.000
_cell.length_b   1.000
_cell.length_c   1.000
_cell.angle_alpha   90.00
_cell.angle_beta   90.00
_cell.angle_gamma   90.00
#
_symmetry.space_group_name_H-M   'P 1'
#
loop_
_entity.id
_entity.type
_entity.pdbx_description
1 polymer ?
#
loop_
_entity_poly.entity_id
_entity_poly.type
_entity_poly.pdbx_seq_one_letter_code
_entity_poly.pdbx_strand_id
1 'polypeptide(L)'
;DGTYAVVDFKTTEPKPGHIPFYSRQLHAYAYALEHPAPGKFALSPITKLGLFCVEPTAIDRYKDGRIAYIGEVSWLEIPKDETQFLDFIGEVLTVLEQTEPPPPGPRCGYCQYREQTRSSEW
;
A
#
# COMPACT_ATOMS: atom_id res chain seq x y z
N ASP A 1 -2.50 -17.78 18.94
CA ASP A 1 -1.20 -18.49 18.85
C ASP A 1 -0.04 -17.69 19.46
N GLY A 2 -0.24 -16.47 19.97
CA GLY A 2 0.82 -15.65 20.57
C GLY A 2 1.60 -14.80 19.56
N THR A 3 1.15 -14.76 18.31
CA THR A 3 1.77 -13.99 17.21
C THR A 3 0.98 -12.73 16.89
N TYR A 4 1.56 -11.82 16.10
CA TYR A 4 0.95 -10.55 15.73
C TYR A 4 0.53 -10.52 14.25
N ALA A 5 -0.44 -9.66 13.95
CA ALA A 5 -0.89 -9.37 12.60
C ALA A 5 -0.80 -7.88 12.30
N VAL A 6 -0.42 -7.53 11.07
CA VAL A 6 -0.59 -6.17 10.54
C VAL A 6 -1.81 -6.17 9.65
N VAL A 7 -2.78 -5.32 10.00
CA VAL A 7 -4.04 -5.18 9.27
C VAL A 7 -4.18 -3.74 8.81
N ASP A 8 -4.48 -3.55 7.54
CA ASP A 8 -4.80 -2.24 6.99
C ASP A 8 -6.23 -2.21 6.45
N PHE A 9 -6.98 -1.17 6.84
CA PHE A 9 -8.39 -1.02 6.49
C PHE A 9 -8.52 -0.26 5.18
N LYS A 10 -9.22 -0.83 4.21
CA LYS A 10 -9.41 -0.21 2.89
C LYS A 10 -10.88 -0.12 2.53
N THR A 11 -11.32 1.04 2.06
CA THR A 11 -12.63 1.21 1.42
C THR A 11 -12.54 0.89 -0.08
N THR A 12 -12.51 -0.39 -0.42
CA THR A 12 -12.32 -0.86 -1.81
C THR A 12 -12.93 -2.23 -2.00
N GLU A 13 -13.30 -2.54 -3.23
CA GLU A 13 -13.50 -3.92 -3.70
C GLU A 13 -12.14 -4.66 -3.70
N PRO A 14 -12.04 -5.88 -3.13
CA PRO A 14 -10.82 -6.68 -3.19
C PRO A 14 -10.59 -7.23 -4.60
N LYS A 15 -9.41 -6.96 -5.18
CA LYS A 15 -9.03 -7.44 -6.52
C LYS A 15 -7.71 -8.18 -6.45
N PRO A 16 -7.47 -9.22 -7.27
CA PRO A 16 -6.19 -9.95 -7.26
C PRO A 16 -4.96 -9.04 -7.44
N GLY A 17 -5.07 -8.01 -8.29
CA GLY A 17 -4.01 -7.02 -8.50
C GLY A 17 -3.69 -6.13 -7.28
N HIS A 18 -4.57 -6.09 -6.27
CA HIS A 18 -4.33 -5.36 -5.02
C HIS A 18 -3.29 -6.06 -4.14
N ILE A 19 -3.14 -7.39 -4.23
CA ILE A 19 -2.17 -8.15 -3.43
C ILE A 19 -0.75 -7.62 -3.65
N PRO A 20 -0.18 -7.62 -4.87
CA PRO A 20 1.18 -7.13 -5.07
C PRO A 20 1.31 -5.62 -4.79
N PHE A 21 0.26 -4.84 -5.03
CA PHE A 21 0.28 -3.39 -4.80
C PHE A 21 0.38 -3.04 -3.31
N TYR A 22 -0.46 -3.65 -2.47
CA TYR A 22 -0.46 -3.39 -1.02
C TYR A 22 0.54 -4.25 -0.26
N SER A 23 1.07 -5.32 -0.86
CA SER A 23 2.10 -6.16 -0.24
C SER A 23 3.27 -5.32 0.25
N ARG A 24 3.80 -4.43 -0.58
CA ARG A 24 4.91 -3.52 -0.23
C ARG A 24 4.59 -2.65 0.98
N GLN A 25 3.36 -2.15 1.08
CA GLN A 25 2.92 -1.32 2.21
C GLN A 25 2.89 -2.12 3.52
N LEU A 26 2.26 -3.30 3.53
CA LEU A 26 2.15 -4.11 4.74
C LEU A 26 3.49 -4.66 5.21
N HIS A 27 4.36 -5.06 4.28
CA HIS A 27 5.71 -5.51 4.61
C HIS A 27 6.55 -4.38 5.22
N ALA A 28 6.42 -3.14 4.74
CA ALA A 28 7.12 -2.01 5.35
C ALA A 28 6.71 -1.81 6.82
N TYR A 29 5.42 -1.93 7.14
CA TYR A 29 4.93 -1.85 8.53
C TYR A 29 5.43 -3.02 9.38
N ALA A 30 5.37 -4.24 8.84
CA ALA A 30 5.86 -5.41 9.55
C ALA A 30 7.35 -5.30 9.84
N TYR A 31 8.15 -4.93 8.84
CA TYR A 31 9.59 -4.74 8.97
C TYR A 31 9.92 -3.68 10.03
N ALA A 32 9.22 -2.54 10.04
CA ALA A 32 9.46 -1.50 11.04
C ALA A 32 9.14 -1.94 12.48
N LEU A 33 8.13 -2.79 12.66
CA LEU A 33 7.72 -3.33 13.97
C LEU A 33 8.66 -4.43 14.48
N GLU A 34 9.23 -5.24 13.56
CA GLU A 34 10.18 -6.31 13.87
C GLU A 34 11.62 -5.80 13.99
N HIS A 35 11.95 -4.68 13.33
CA HIS A 35 13.27 -4.04 13.33
C HIS A 35 13.24 -2.56 13.76
N PRO A 36 12.65 -2.23 14.92
CA PRO A 36 12.55 -0.84 15.35
C PRO A 36 13.90 -0.32 15.86
N ALA A 37 14.06 1.02 15.87
CA ALA A 37 15.21 1.66 16.49
C ALA A 37 15.29 1.35 18.01
N PRO A 38 16.49 1.40 18.63
CA PRO A 38 16.64 1.12 20.06
C PRO A 38 15.70 1.94 20.93
N GLY A 39 15.03 1.29 21.89
CA GLY A 39 14.10 1.92 22.83
C GLY A 39 12.73 2.27 22.23
N LYS A 40 12.42 1.84 21.00
CA LYS A 40 11.10 1.97 20.39
C LYS A 40 10.26 0.70 20.59
N PHE A 41 8.96 0.87 20.41
CA PHE A 41 7.99 -0.22 20.49
C PHE A 41 8.30 -1.31 19.45
N ALA A 42 8.31 -2.57 19.89
CA ALA A 42 8.65 -3.72 19.07
C ALA A 42 7.54 -4.78 19.17
N LEU A 43 7.19 -5.38 18.04
CA LEU A 43 6.29 -6.53 17.95
C LEU A 43 6.93 -7.60 17.07
N SER A 44 7.10 -8.80 17.62
CA SER A 44 7.61 -9.95 16.88
C SER A 44 7.15 -11.26 17.55
N PRO A 45 6.84 -12.32 16.79
CA PRO A 45 6.82 -12.36 15.33
C PRO A 45 5.50 -11.84 14.76
N ILE A 46 5.58 -11.16 13.61
CA ILE A 46 4.42 -10.85 12.76
C ILE A 46 4.27 -12.00 11.77
N THR A 47 3.15 -12.71 11.85
CA THR A 47 2.90 -13.92 11.05
C THR A 47 1.78 -13.76 10.04
N LYS A 48 0.99 -12.68 10.15
CA LYS A 48 -0.14 -12.40 9.25
C LYS A 48 -0.10 -10.97 8.78
N LEU A 49 -0.32 -10.80 7.48
CA LEU A 49 -0.52 -9.50 6.85
C LEU A 49 -1.84 -9.58 6.10
N GLY A 50 -2.67 -8.55 6.18
CA GLY A 50 -3.83 -8.52 5.31
C GLY A 50 -4.57 -7.21 5.30
N LEU A 51 -5.47 -7.13 4.33
CA LEU A 51 -6.38 -6.01 4.19
C LEU A 51 -7.74 -6.41 4.73
N PHE A 52 -8.29 -5.53 5.55
CA PHE A 52 -9.70 -5.57 5.88
C PHE A 52 -10.43 -4.62 4.92
N CYS A 53 -11.04 -5.20 3.89
CA CYS A 53 -11.70 -4.45 2.83
C CYS A 53 -13.17 -4.24 3.18
N VAL A 54 -13.63 -2.99 3.11
CA VAL A 54 -15.03 -2.60 3.23
C VAL A 54 -15.45 -2.00 1.89
N GLU A 55 -16.16 -2.77 1.09
CA GLU A 55 -16.70 -2.31 -0.19
C GLU A 55 -18.03 -1.59 0.04
N PRO A 56 -18.16 -0.29 -0.26
CA PRO A 56 -19.43 0.40 -0.10
C PRO A 56 -20.45 -0.11 -1.13
N THR A 57 -21.52 -0.74 -0.66
CA THR A 57 -22.59 -1.28 -1.51
C THR A 57 -23.86 -0.44 -1.48
N ALA A 58 -24.08 0.32 -0.39
CA ALA A 58 -25.20 1.25 -0.30
C ALA A 58 -24.89 2.47 0.59
N ILE A 59 -25.70 3.52 0.42
CA ILE A 59 -25.66 4.73 1.23
C ILE A 59 -27.07 5.05 1.72
N ASP A 60 -27.26 5.04 3.03
CA ASP A 60 -28.52 5.42 3.68
C ASP A 60 -28.44 6.84 4.22
N ARG A 61 -29.52 7.59 4.06
CA ARG A 61 -29.65 8.97 4.57
C ARG A 61 -30.73 9.04 5.64
N TYR A 62 -30.35 9.51 6.82
CA TYR A 62 -31.26 9.71 7.93
C TYR A 62 -31.92 11.09 7.84
N LYS A 63 -33.13 11.21 8.40
CA LYS A 63 -33.93 12.46 8.39
C LYS A 63 -33.23 13.63 9.10
N ASP A 64 -32.31 13.35 10.02
CA ASP A 64 -31.51 14.33 10.75
C ASP A 64 -30.21 14.73 10.02
N GLY A 65 -30.03 14.29 8.77
CA GLY A 65 -28.88 14.64 7.93
C GLY A 65 -27.69 13.71 8.08
N ARG A 66 -27.72 12.71 8.96
CA ARG A 66 -26.66 11.68 9.03
C ARG A 66 -26.68 10.78 7.80
N ILE A 67 -25.51 10.24 7.46
CA ILE A 67 -25.33 9.29 6.37
C ILE A 67 -24.69 8.02 6.93
N ALA A 68 -25.20 6.86 6.54
CA ALA A 68 -24.54 5.57 6.79
C ALA A 68 -24.02 5.00 5.47
N TYR A 69 -22.76 4.56 5.49
CA TYR A 69 -22.19 3.72 4.45
C TYR A 69 -22.42 2.27 4.84
N ILE A 70 -23.16 1.55 4.00
CA ILE A 70 -23.33 0.12 4.13
C ILE A 70 -22.30 -0.51 3.21
N GLY A 71 -21.52 -1.45 3.74
CA GLY A 71 -20.50 -2.12 2.96
C GLY A 71 -20.35 -3.58 3.28
N GLU A 72 -19.95 -4.33 2.27
CA GLU A 72 -19.56 -5.73 2.40
C GLU A 72 -18.12 -5.81 2.90
N VAL A 73 -17.89 -6.70 3.87
CA VAL A 73 -16.58 -6.88 4.48
C VAL A 73 -15.91 -8.13 3.94
N SER A 74 -14.63 -8.00 3.60
CA SER A 74 -13.82 -9.12 3.13
C SER A 74 -12.41 -9.04 3.71
N TRP A 75 -11.83 -10.22 3.90
CA TRP A 75 -10.42 -10.37 4.28
C TRP A 75 -9.61 -10.73 3.04
N LEU A 76 -8.56 -9.96 2.78
CA LEU A 76 -7.55 -10.29 1.77
C LEU A 76 -6.21 -10.55 2.47
N GLU A 77 -5.87 -11.83 2.64
CA GLU A 77 -4.56 -12.22 3.17
C GLU A 77 -3.46 -11.84 2.18
N ILE A 78 -2.37 -11.29 2.71
CA ILE A 78 -1.13 -11.06 1.98
C ILE A 78 -0.07 -12.00 2.57
N PRO A 79 0.45 -12.97 1.81
CA PRO A 79 1.55 -13.81 2.27
C PRO A 79 2.76 -12.97 2.67
N LYS A 80 3.31 -13.22 3.87
CA LYS A 80 4.56 -12.57 4.30
C LYS A 80 5.74 -13.17 3.56
N ASP A 81 6.48 -12.32 2.86
CA ASP A 81 7.75 -12.60 2.20
C ASP A 81 8.66 -11.37 2.35
N GLU A 82 9.42 -11.36 3.45
CA GLU A 82 10.34 -10.26 3.76
C GLU A 82 11.51 -10.18 2.78
N THR A 83 11.97 -11.32 2.26
CA THR A 83 13.04 -11.37 1.26
C THR A 83 12.61 -10.64 -0.02
N GLN A 84 11.44 -10.98 -0.57
CA GLN A 84 10.89 -10.31 -1.74
C GLN A 84 10.69 -8.80 -1.50
N PHE A 85 10.28 -8.42 -0.29
CA PHE A 85 10.15 -7.00 0.06
C PHE A 85 11.50 -6.28 0.06
N LEU A 86 12.53 -6.84 0.70
CA LEU A 86 13.87 -6.24 0.75
C LEU A 86 14.53 -6.19 -0.63
N ASP A 87 14.33 -7.20 -1.47
CA ASP A 87 14.79 -7.18 -2.88
C ASP A 87 14.17 -6.00 -3.64
N PHE A 88 12.86 -5.78 -3.48
CA PHE A 88 12.18 -4.62 -4.06
C PHE A 88 12.71 -3.28 -3.52
N ILE A 89 13.00 -3.18 -2.23
CA ILE A 89 13.61 -1.96 -1.66
C ILE A 89 14.98 -1.72 -2.29
N GLY A 90 15.77 -2.77 -2.56
CA GLY A 90 17.03 -2.66 -3.31
C GLY A 90 16.85 -2.07 -4.71
N GLU A 91 15.82 -2.49 -5.45
CA GLU A 91 15.48 -1.89 -6.75
C GLU A 91 15.12 -0.41 -6.63
N VAL A 92 14.35 -0.03 -5.61
CA VAL A 92 13.98 1.37 -5.34
C VAL A 92 15.23 2.21 -5.03
N LEU A 93 16.10 1.72 -4.15
CA LEU A 93 17.34 2.40 -3.81
C LEU A 93 18.24 2.59 -5.03
N THR A 94 18.33 1.58 -5.89
CA THR A 94 19.10 1.67 -7.16
C THR A 94 18.62 2.83 -8.04
N VAL A 95 17.32 3.15 -8.04
CA VAL A 95 16.78 4.30 -8.75
C VAL A 95 17.06 5.61 -8.01
N LEU A 96 16.90 5.64 -6.68
CA LEU A 96 17.09 6.84 -5.87
C LEU A 96 18.55 7.30 -5.79
N GLU A 97 19.51 6.38 -5.94
CA GLU A 97 20.95 6.66 -5.89
C GLU A 97 21.52 7.16 -7.23
N GLN A 98 20.71 7.23 -8.29
CA GLN A 98 21.14 7.76 -9.58
C GLN A 98 21.44 9.26 -9.48
N THR A 99 22.52 9.70 -10.13
CA THR A 99 22.88 11.13 -10.17
C THR A 99 21.88 11.97 -10.95
N GLU A 100 21.17 11.35 -11.89
CA GLU A 100 20.13 11.98 -12.71
C GLU A 100 18.90 11.05 -12.79
N PRO A 101 17.69 11.59 -12.97
CA PRO A 101 16.49 10.77 -13.12
C PRO A 101 16.59 9.83 -14.34
N PRO A 102 16.04 8.60 -14.25
CA PRO A 102 16.02 7.70 -15.38
C PRO A 102 15.15 8.23 -16.53
N PRO A 103 15.37 7.76 -17.78
CA PRO A 103 14.48 8.07 -18.89
C PRO A 103 13.03 7.72 -18.58
N PRO A 104 12.05 8.50 -19.10
CA PRO A 104 10.65 8.21 -18.88
C PRO A 104 10.26 6.85 -19.47
N GLY A 105 9.44 6.09 -18.73
CA GLY A 105 8.92 4.83 -19.23
C GLY A 105 8.05 5.04 -20.48
N PRO A 106 8.07 4.11 -21.46
CA PRO A 106 7.43 4.30 -22.77
C PRO A 106 5.91 4.50 -22.70
N ARG A 107 5.28 4.05 -21.61
CA ARG A 107 3.82 4.16 -21.36
C ARG A 107 3.49 5.01 -20.13
N CYS A 108 4.44 5.82 -19.65
CA CYS A 108 4.26 6.65 -18.46
C CYS A 108 3.40 7.89 -18.79
N GLY A 109 2.10 7.83 -18.50
CA GLY A 109 1.18 8.96 -18.74
C GLY A 109 1.58 10.25 -18.00
N TYR A 110 2.08 10.14 -16.77
CA TYR A 110 2.61 11.29 -16.03
C TYR A 110 3.85 11.91 -16.69
N CYS A 111 4.71 11.08 -17.26
CA CYS A 111 5.90 11.54 -17.95
C CYS A 111 5.52 12.30 -19.24
N GLN A 112 4.55 11.76 -20.00
CA GLN A 112 4.00 12.43 -21.19
C GLN A 112 3.35 13.77 -20.83
N TYR A 113 2.53 13.80 -19.77
CA TYR A 113 1.92 15.02 -19.27
C TYR A 113 2.97 16.08 -18.86
N ARG A 114 3.99 15.66 -18.11
CA ARG A 114 5.09 16.54 -17.68
C ARG A 114 5.85 17.12 -18.89
N GLU A 115 6.09 16.31 -19.92
CA GLU A 115 6.79 16.76 -21.11
C GLU A 115 5.95 17.80 -21.88
N GLN A 116 4.66 17.50 -22.10
CA GLN A 116 3.72 18.39 -22.76
C GLN A 116 3.60 19.75 -22.04
N THR A 117 3.56 19.74 -20.70
CA THR A 117 3.49 20.96 -19.89
C THR A 117 4.78 21.77 -19.88
N ARG A 118 5.95 21.15 -20.09
CA ARG A 118 7.21 21.88 -20.25
C ARG A 118 7.39 22.46 -21.65
N SER A 119 6.80 21.82 -22.66
CA SER A 119 6.86 22.28 -24.06
C SER A 119 5.79 23.30 -24.45
N SER A 120 4.74 23.43 -23.64
CA SER A 120 3.71 24.44 -23.87
C SER A 120 4.18 25.77 -23.28
N GLU A 121 4.66 26.67 -24.14
CA GLU A 121 4.89 28.07 -23.81
C GLU A 121 3.54 28.73 -23.49
N TRP A 122 3.17 28.74 -22.21
CA TRP A 122 2.26 29.72 -21.63
C TRP A 122 3.07 30.77 -20.89
#